data_AF-A0A4S8N284-F1
#
_entry.id   AF-A0A4S8N284-F1
#
_cell.length_a   1.000
_cell.length_b   1.000
_cell.length_c   1.000
_cell.angle_alpha   90.00
_cell.angle_beta   90.00
_cell.angle_gamma   90.00
#
_symmetry.space_group_name_H-M   'P 1'
#
loop_
_entity.id
_entity.type
_entity.pdbx_description
1 polymer ?
#
loop_
_entity_poly.entity_id
_entity_poly.type
_entity_poly.pdbx_seq_one_letter_code
_entity_poly.pdbx_strand_id
1 'polypeptide(L)' 'MSETPAEDRPADTSTEPGYDERDAERVAERSELLPEEQEVGSADPEAQAEAILEESDDRVEHPEETRLESTQTPDPADD' A
#
# COMPACT_ATOMS: atom_id res chain seq x y z
N MET A 1 -14.28 5.49 -30.02
CA MET A 1 -13.23 5.12 -29.07
C MET A 1 -13.90 4.17 -28.10
N SER A 2 -13.56 2.89 -28.14
CA SER A 2 -14.21 1.89 -27.30
C SER A 2 -13.47 1.84 -25.97
N GLU A 3 -14.11 2.29 -24.90
CA GLU A 3 -13.64 2.09 -23.53
C GLU A 3 -13.66 0.59 -23.24
N THR A 4 -12.51 0.05 -22.84
CA THR A 4 -12.39 -1.30 -22.31
C THR A 4 -13.15 -1.35 -20.98
N PRO A 5 -14.12 -2.26 -20.77
CA PRO A 5 -14.74 -2.41 -19.46
C PRO A 5 -13.66 -2.85 -18.46
N ALA A 6 -13.62 -2.19 -17.30
CA ALA A 6 -12.75 -2.56 -16.20
C ALA A 6 -13.00 -4.04 -15.86
N GLU A 7 -12.05 -4.89 -16.23
CA GLU A 7 -12.03 -6.28 -15.84
C GLU A 7 -12.08 -6.34 -14.31
N ASP A 8 -13.17 -6.95 -13.84
CA ASP A 8 -13.33 -7.66 -12.57
C ASP A 8 -11.96 -7.97 -11.95
N ARG A 9 -11.49 -7.07 -11.08
CA ARG A 9 -10.31 -7.35 -10.26
C ARG A 9 -10.75 -8.44 -9.30
N PRO A 10 -10.10 -9.62 -9.29
CA PRO A 10 -10.44 -10.63 -8.30
C PRO A 10 -10.19 -10.00 -6.92
N ALA A 11 -11.24 -9.88 -6.13
CA ALA A 11 -11.09 -9.68 -4.70
C ALA A 11 -10.39 -10.94 -4.18
N ASP A 12 -9.07 -10.88 -4.02
CA ASP A 12 -8.29 -11.91 -3.34
C ASP A 12 -8.58 -11.83 -1.83
N THR A 13 -9.83 -12.08 -1.45
CA THR A 13 -10.19 -12.34 -0.06
C THR A 13 -9.90 -13.82 0.22
N SER A 14 -8.63 -14.21 0.19
CA SER A 14 -8.20 -15.44 0.83
C SER A 14 -7.69 -15.10 2.22
N THR A 15 -8.65 -14.92 3.14
CA THR A 15 -8.40 -15.09 4.58
C THR A 15 -8.06 -16.56 4.85
N GLU A 16 -6.85 -16.98 4.47
CA GLU A 16 -6.23 -18.26 4.81
C GLU A 16 -5.03 -17.99 5.75
N PRO A 17 -4.67 -18.89 6.67
CA PRO A 17 -3.84 -18.61 7.84
C PRO A 17 -2.33 -18.39 7.56
N GLY A 18 -1.97 -18.00 6.34
CA GLY A 18 -0.59 -17.71 5.89
C GLY A 18 -0.25 -16.22 5.83
N TYR A 19 -1.00 -15.34 6.51
CA TYR A 19 -0.73 -13.90 6.56
C TYR A 19 0.67 -13.62 7.12
N ASP A 20 1.04 -14.25 8.24
CA ASP A 20 2.35 -14.06 8.89
C ASP A 20 3.55 -14.33 7.95
N GLU A 21 3.53 -15.42 7.19
CA GLU A 21 4.65 -15.76 6.29
C GLU A 21 4.71 -14.84 5.06
N ARG A 22 3.56 -14.55 4.43
CA ARG A 22 3.51 -13.62 3.29
C ARG A 22 3.85 -12.19 3.70
N ASP A 23 3.43 -11.76 4.88
CA ASP A 23 3.74 -10.43 5.39
C ASP A 23 5.21 -10.35 5.80
N ALA A 24 5.79 -11.40 6.38
CA ALA A 24 7.23 -11.48 6.63
C ALA A 24 8.06 -11.40 5.34
N GLU A 25 7.65 -12.07 4.26
CA GLU A 25 8.31 -11.96 2.94
C GLU A 25 8.22 -10.53 2.39
N ARG A 26 7.05 -9.89 2.53
CA ARG A 26 6.80 -8.51 2.07
C ARG A 26 7.64 -7.50 2.87
N VAL A 27 7.72 -7.68 4.18
CA VAL A 27 8.56 -6.87 5.08
C VAL A 27 10.03 -7.04 4.72
N ALA A 28 10.50 -8.28 4.49
CA ALA A 28 11.88 -8.55 4.11
C ALA A 28 12.26 -7.83 2.81
N GLU A 29 11.43 -7.93 1.76
CA GLU A 29 11.66 -7.21 0.49
C GLU A 29 11.70 -5.69 0.69
N ARG A 30 10.76 -5.14 1.46
CA ARG A 30 10.66 -3.68 1.65
C ARG A 30 11.75 -3.11 2.56
N SER A 31 12.26 -3.91 3.50
CA SER A 31 13.33 -3.55 4.44
C SER A 31 14.68 -3.33 3.76
N GLU A 32 14.82 -3.71 2.49
CA GLU A 32 16.00 -3.41 1.69
C GLU A 32 16.18 -1.89 1.54
N LEU A 33 17.17 -1.35 2.25
CA LEU A 33 17.43 0.09 2.27
C LEU A 33 17.93 0.60 0.91
N LEU A 34 17.32 1.69 0.44
CA LEU A 34 17.83 2.42 -0.73
C LEU A 34 19.23 2.98 -0.44
N PRO A 35 20.07 3.23 -1.47
CA PRO A 35 21.41 3.77 -1.27
C PRO A 35 21.44 5.04 -0.41
N GLU A 36 20.46 5.93 -0.59
CA GLU A 36 20.31 7.16 0.18
C GLU A 36 19.95 6.88 1.65
N GLU A 37 19.14 5.85 1.91
CA GLU A 37 18.74 5.46 3.27
C GLU A 37 19.88 4.74 4.01
N GLN A 38 20.77 4.07 3.29
CA GLN A 38 21.99 3.49 3.88
C GLN A 38 22.95 4.57 4.38
N GLU A 39 23.02 5.72 3.71
CA GLU A 39 23.85 6.85 4.13
C GLU A 39 23.30 7.54 5.39
N VAL A 40 21.97 7.66 5.50
CA VAL A 40 21.30 8.25 6.68
C VAL A 40 21.23 7.26 7.84
N GLY A 41 21.09 5.97 7.52
CA GLY A 41 20.89 4.88 8.45
C GLY A 41 19.46 4.81 8.97
N SER A 42 18.80 3.66 8.84
CA SER A 42 17.57 3.33 9.58
C SER A 42 17.93 2.56 10.85
N ALA A 43 17.30 2.91 11.98
CA ALA A 43 17.53 2.23 13.25
C ALA A 43 16.93 0.82 13.27
N ASP A 44 15.83 0.64 12.54
CA ASP A 44 15.12 -0.64 12.39
C ASP A 44 14.40 -0.64 11.03
N PRO A 45 15.05 -1.16 9.97
CA PRO A 45 14.47 -1.17 8.62
C PRO A 45 13.27 -2.11 8.51
N GLU A 46 13.19 -3.17 9.32
CA GLU A 46 12.06 -4.10 9.33
C GLU A 46 10.82 -3.43 9.95
N ALA A 47 10.97 -2.76 11.10
CA ALA A 47 9.87 -2.01 11.71
C ALA A 47 9.40 -0.85 10.84
N GLN A 48 10.31 -0.18 10.13
CA GLN A 48 9.95 0.84 9.16
C GLN A 48 9.16 0.25 7.98
N ALA A 49 9.58 -0.90 7.46
CA ALA A 49 8.90 -1.59 6.38
C ALA A 49 7.49 -2.04 6.78
N GLU A 50 7.32 -2.61 7.97
CA GLU A 50 6.02 -3.03 8.52
C GLU A 50 5.04 -1.85 8.58
N ALA A 51 5.44 -0.72 9.18
CA ALA A 51 4.59 0.46 9.28
C ALA A 51 4.15 1.03 7.91
N ILE A 52 5.05 1.01 6.92
CA ILE A 52 4.74 1.48 5.56
C ILE A 52 3.76 0.54 4.87
N LEU A 53 3.90 -0.77 5.06
CA LEU A 53 3.02 -1.77 4.46
C LEU A 53 1.62 -1.71 5.07
N GLU A 54 1.51 -1.57 6.40
CA GLU A 54 0.24 -1.34 7.09
C GLU A 54 -0.47 -0.10 6.54
N GLU A 55 0.22 1.04 6.46
CA GLU A 55 -0.35 2.28 5.89
C GLU A 55 -0.75 2.11 4.42
N SER A 56 0.04 1.35 3.64
CA SER A 56 -0.27 1.09 2.24
C SER A 56 -1.51 0.24 2.08
N ASP A 57 -1.65 -0.82 2.88
CA ASP A 57 -2.79 -1.73 2.86
C ASP A 57 -4.06 -0.97 3.28
N ASP A 58 -4.00 -0.13 4.33
CA ASP A 58 -5.09 0.76 4.75
C ASP A 58 -5.57 1.67 3.61
N ARG A 59 -4.64 2.28 2.85
CA ARG A 59 -5.01 3.14 1.72
C ARG A 59 -5.62 2.37 0.55
N VAL A 60 -5.27 1.10 0.37
CA VAL A 60 -5.85 0.23 -0.66
C VAL A 60 -7.27 -0.20 -0.24
N GLU A 61 -7.49 -0.49 1.04
CA GLU A 61 -8.79 -0.86 1.60
C GLU A 61 -9.74 0.34 1.72
N HIS A 62 -9.21 1.53 2.02
CA HIS A 62 -9.95 2.77 2.25
C HIS A 62 -9.53 3.90 1.28
N PRO A 63 -9.70 3.72 -0.04
CA PRO A 63 -9.23 4.70 -1.02
C PRO A 63 -10.00 6.03 -0.95
N GLU A 64 -11.25 6.02 -0.47
CA GLU A 64 -12.06 7.24 -0.32
C GLU A 64 -11.51 8.18 0.75
N GLU A 65 -10.93 7.65 1.83
CA GLU A 65 -10.36 8.45 2.92
C GLU A 65 -9.20 9.31 2.39
N THR A 66 -8.28 8.68 1.65
CA THR A 66 -7.15 9.39 1.01
C THR A 66 -7.61 10.44 -0.01
N ARG A 67 -8.73 10.21 -0.69
CA ARG A 67 -9.31 11.15 -1.65
C ARG A 67 -9.85 12.39 -0.93
N LEU A 68 -10.57 12.19 0.18
CA LEU A 68 -11.18 13.29 0.95
C LEU A 68 -10.12 14.15 1.65
N GLU A 69 -9.01 13.58 2.09
CA GLU A 69 -7.89 14.34 2.67
C GLU A 69 -7.04 15.08 1.63
N SER A 70 -7.12 14.68 0.35
CA SER A 70 -6.30 15.24 -0.71
C SER A 70 -6.86 16.57 -1.23
N THR A 71 -6.10 17.66 -1.10
CA THR A 71 -6.45 18.95 -1.75
C THR A 71 -6.31 18.94 -3.28
N GLN A 72 -5.74 17.87 -3.84
CA GLN A 72 -5.42 17.73 -5.27
C GLN A 72 -6.49 16.94 -6.04
N THR A 73 -7.40 16.25 -5.36
CA THR A 73 -8.48 15.51 -6.02
C THR A 73 -9.78 16.30 -5.85
N PRO A 74 -10.40 16.80 -6.94
CA PRO A 74 -11.69 17.47 -6.87
C PRO A 74 -12.73 16.55 -6.23
N ASP A 75 -13.62 17.12 -5.42
CA ASP A 75 -14.75 16.37 -4.88
C ASP A 75 -15.64 15.92 -6.06
N PRO A 76 -16.09 14.65 -6.11
CA PRO A 76 -16.99 14.19 -7.17
C PRO A 76 -18.33 14.93 -7.21
N ALA A 77 -18.69 15.70 -6.18
CA ALA A 77 -19.86 16.59 -6.16
C ALA A 77 -19.60 17.99 -6.74
N ASP A 78 -18.36 18.31 -7.13
CA ASP A 78 -17.97 19.58 -7.76
C ASP A 78 -18.02 19.54 -9.31
N ASP A 79 -18.51 18.43 -9.91
CA ASP A 79 -18.71 18.24 -11.37
C ASP A 79 -20.15 18.58 -11.84
#